data_AF-A0A6G3XGX6-F1
#
_entry.id   AF-A0A6G3XGX6-F1
#
_cell.length_a   1.000
_cell.length_b   1.000
_cell.length_c   1.000
_cell.angle_alpha   90.00
_cell.angle_beta   90.00
_cell.angle_gamma   90.00
#
_symmetry.space_group_name_H-M   'P 1'
#
loop_
_entity.id
_entity.type
_entity.pdbx_description
1 polymer ?
#
loop_
_entity_poly.entity_id
_entity_poly.type
_entity_poly.pdbx_seq_one_letter_code
_entity_poly.pdbx_strand_id
1 'polypeptide(L)' 'KPVKIVYNRFESFFGHVHRHPAKLHYEHGATKDGKLTHMKCRIVLDGGAYASASPAVVGNASSLSVGP' A
#
# COMPACT_ATOMS: atom_id res chain seq x y z
N LYS A 1 30.51 -22.71 17.02
CA LYS A 1 30.42 -23.10 15.59
C LYS A 1 29.33 -22.23 14.94
N PRO A 2 29.62 -21.48 13.86
CA PRO A 2 28.63 -20.61 13.23
C PRO A 2 27.56 -21.41 12.47
N VAL A 3 26.34 -20.89 12.43
CA VAL A 3 25.18 -21.48 11.73
C VAL A 3 24.60 -20.43 10.78
N LYS A 4 24.18 -20.85 9.58
CA LYS A 4 23.51 -20.02 8.58
C LYS A 4 22.14 -20.62 8.27
N ILE A 5 21.12 -19.77 8.18
CA ILE A 5 19.77 -20.14 7.74
C ILE A 5 19.50 -19.43 6.41
N VAL A 6 18.96 -20.16 5.45
CA VAL A 6 18.54 -19.64 4.15
C VAL A 6 17.21 -20.28 3.79
N TYR A 7 16.21 -19.46 3.52
CA TYR A 7 14.93 -19.97 3.00
C TYR A 7 15.10 -20.42 1.56
N ASN A 8 14.48 -21.54 1.23
CA ASN A 8 14.26 -21.90 -0.17
C ASN A 8 13.16 -21.02 -0.79
N ARG A 9 12.90 -21.19 -2.10
CA ARG A 9 11.95 -20.36 -2.83
C ARG A 9 10.52 -20.50 -2.31
N PHE A 10 10.12 -21.72 -1.94
CA PHE A 10 8.78 -21.99 -1.41
C PHE A 10 8.59 -21.31 -0.05
N GLU A 11 9.54 -21.51 0.88
CA GLU A 11 9.52 -20.89 2.21
C GLU A 11 9.50 -19.37 2.15
N SER A 12 10.23 -18.77 1.20
CA SER A 12 10.26 -17.32 1.02
C SER A 12 8.88 -16.72 0.71
N PHE A 13 7.98 -17.45 0.03
CA PHE A 13 6.62 -16.96 -0.24
C PHE A 13 5.74 -16.88 1.02
N PHE A 14 6.07 -17.62 2.07
CA PHE A 14 5.33 -17.56 3.33
C PHE A 14 6.04 -16.67 4.37
N GLY A 15 7.38 -16.68 4.37
CA GLY A 15 8.19 -16.01 5.38
C GLY A 15 8.47 -14.53 5.14
N HIS A 16 8.39 -14.05 3.89
CA HIS A 16 8.59 -12.63 3.58
C HIS A 16 7.28 -11.84 3.57
N VAL A 17 7.39 -10.56 3.97
CA VAL A 17 6.31 -9.60 3.79
C VAL A 17 6.08 -9.32 2.31
N HIS A 18 4.81 -9.17 1.93
CA HIS A 18 4.39 -8.83 0.58
C HIS A 18 3.79 -7.42 0.58
N ARG A 19 3.55 -6.85 -0.60
CA ARG A 19 2.81 -5.59 -0.71
C ARG A 19 1.43 -5.76 -0.11
N HIS A 20 0.96 -4.73 0.60
CA HIS A 20 -0.39 -4.67 1.11
C HIS A 20 -1.40 -4.79 -0.03
N PRO A 21 -2.30 -5.78 0.00
CA PRO A 21 -3.51 -5.74 -0.81
C PRO A 21 -4.27 -4.45 -0.50
N ALA A 22 -4.78 -3.79 -1.54
CA ALA A 22 -5.42 -2.48 -1.42
C ALA A 22 -6.80 -2.47 -2.07
N LYS A 23 -7.77 -1.86 -1.39
CA LYS A 23 -9.05 -1.45 -1.98
C LYS A 23 -9.13 0.05 -1.97
N LEU A 24 -9.38 0.62 -3.15
CA LEU A 24 -9.31 2.05 -3.39
C LEU A 24 -10.65 2.55 -3.90
N HIS A 25 -11.14 3.64 -3.31
CA HIS A 25 -12.30 4.37 -3.80
C HIS A 25 -11.89 5.83 -4.02
N TYR A 26 -12.07 6.29 -5.25
CA TYR A 26 -11.72 7.64 -5.68
C TYR A 26 -12.94 8.34 -6.25
N GLU A 27 -13.09 9.60 -5.90
CA GLU A 27 -14.02 10.54 -6.50
C GLU A 27 -13.22 11.77 -6.93
N HIS A 28 -13.38 12.18 -8.19
CA HIS A 28 -12.76 13.36 -8.74
C HIS A 28 -13.83 14.30 -9.28
N GLY A 29 -13.75 15.57 -8.91
CA GLY A 29 -14.51 16.64 -9.54
C GLY A 29 -13.71 17.29 -10.66
N ALA A 30 -14.38 17.63 -11.76
CA ALA A 30 -13.78 18.37 -12.87
C ALA A 30 -14.76 19.43 -13.42
N THR A 31 -14.23 20.55 -13.90
CA THR A 31 -15.01 21.53 -14.68
C THR A 31 -15.31 20.99 -16.09
N LYS A 32 -16.22 21.64 -16.82
CA LYS A 32 -16.52 21.30 -18.22
C LYS A 32 -15.28 21.37 -19.12
N ASP A 33 -14.34 22.25 -18.78
CA ASP A 33 -13.10 22.48 -19.51
C ASP A 33 -11.98 21.49 -19.10
N GLY A 34 -12.29 20.52 -18.23
CA GLY A 34 -11.38 19.45 -17.82
C GLY A 34 -10.48 19.77 -16.62
N LYS A 35 -10.64 20.93 -15.96
CA LYS A 35 -9.84 21.28 -14.78
C LYS A 35 -10.32 20.50 -13.55
N LEU A 36 -9.43 19.75 -12.90
CA LEU A 36 -9.73 19.08 -11.63
C LEU A 36 -10.00 20.10 -10.52
N THR A 37 -11.07 19.89 -9.76
CA THR A 37 -11.53 20.82 -8.70
C THR A 37 -11.33 20.25 -7.32
N HIS A 38 -11.57 18.94 -7.14
CA HIS A 38 -11.35 18.24 -5.89
C HIS A 38 -11.11 16.75 -6.14
N MET A 39 -10.52 16.11 -5.13
CA MET A 39 -10.43 14.65 -5.03
C MET A 39 -10.86 14.23 -3.63
N LYS A 40 -11.64 13.16 -3.54
CA LYS A 40 -11.87 12.43 -2.30
C LYS A 40 -11.41 10.99 -2.50
N CYS A 41 -10.52 10.54 -1.63
CA CYS A 41 -9.97 9.19 -1.70
C CYS A 41 -10.17 8.46 -0.37
N ARG A 42 -10.58 7.20 -0.46
CA ARG A 42 -10.56 6.23 0.64
C ARG A 42 -9.70 5.04 0.22
N ILE A 43 -8.58 4.87 0.92
CA ILE A 43 -7.63 3.77 0.72
C ILE A 43 -7.73 2.85 1.92
N VAL A 44 -7.98 1.56 1.68
CA VAL A 44 -7.93 0.52 2.71
C VAL A 44 -6.82 -0.45 2.34
N LEU A 45 -5.82 -0.57 3.21
CA LEU A 45 -4.69 -1.50 3.07
C LEU A 45 -4.85 -2.65 4.07
N ASP A 46 -4.70 -3.88 3.60
CA ASP A 46 -4.63 -5.04 4.48
C ASP A 46 -3.19 -5.25 4.95
N GLY A 47 -2.94 -4.95 6.23
CA GLY A 47 -1.63 -5.10 6.88
C GLY A 47 -1.32 -6.51 7.40
N GLY A 48 -2.26 -7.44 7.26
CA GLY A 48 -2.16 -8.75 7.89
C GLY A 48 -2.23 -8.68 9.42
N ALA A 49 -1.67 -9.69 10.08
CA ALA A 49 -1.84 -9.90 11.52
C ALA A 49 -1.03 -8.94 12.42
N TYR A 50 -0.06 -8.20 11.87
CA TYR A 50 0.85 -7.37 12.67
C TYR A 50 1.03 -5.98 12.06
N ALA A 51 1.06 -4.96 12.91
CA ALA A 51 1.17 -3.57 12.45
C ALA A 51 2.46 -3.33 11.64
N SER A 52 3.63 -3.74 12.15
CA SER A 52 4.93 -3.62 11.47
C SER A 52 5.10 -2.24 10.81
N ALA A 53 5.57 -2.18 9.56
CA ALA A 53 5.72 -0.97 8.77
C ALA A 53 4.41 -0.43 8.16
N SER A 54 3.25 -1.05 8.44
CA SER A 54 1.96 -0.66 7.83
C SER A 54 1.60 0.81 8.04
N PRO A 55 1.82 1.44 9.20
CA PRO A 55 1.52 2.87 9.37
C PRO A 55 2.31 3.77 8.40
N ALA A 56 3.58 3.46 8.14
CA ALA A 56 4.39 4.20 7.17
C ALA A 56 3.90 3.98 5.72
N VAL A 57 3.50 2.75 5.39
CA VAL A 57 2.92 2.43 4.07
C VAL A 57 1.59 3.18 3.86
N VAL A 58 0.73 3.23 4.88
CA VAL A 58 -0.52 4.02 4.85
C VAL A 58 -0.20 5.51 4.66
N GLY A 59 0.78 6.05 5.38
CA GLY A 59 1.19 7.46 5.25
C GLY A 59 1.69 7.81 3.85
N ASN A 60 2.46 6.92 3.22
CA ASN A 60 2.88 7.08 1.83
C ASN A 60 1.69 7.00 0.87
N ALA A 61 0.81 6.01 1.06
CA ALA A 61 -0.38 5.85 0.22
C ALA A 61 -1.29 7.08 0.28
N SER A 62 -1.52 7.66 1.45
CA SER A 62 -2.34 8.87 1.59
C SER A 62 -1.67 10.10 0.97
N SER A 63 -0.37 10.31 1.25
CA SER A 63 0.34 11.52 0.83
C SER A 63 0.56 11.59 -0.68
N LEU A 64 0.73 10.43 -1.31
CA LEU A 64 1.00 10.31 -2.75
C LEU A 64 -0.27 9.96 -3.55
N SER A 65 -1.44 9.94 -2.91
CA SER A 65 -2.69 9.44 -3.51
C SER A 65 -3.20 10.25 -4.69
N VAL A 66 -2.79 11.52 -4.83
CA VAL A 66 -3.31 12.47 -5.81
C VAL A 66 -2.74 12.30 -7.23
N GLY A 67 -1.67 11.49 -7.38
CA GLY A 67 -0.93 11.40 -8.65
C GLY A 67 0.19 12.44 -8.77
N PRO A 68 0.77 12.61 -9.97
CA PRO A 68 1.85 13.55 -10.24
C PRO A 68 1.41 15.02 -10.23
#